data_AF-A0A7K3VIS0-F1
#
_entry.id   AF-A0A7K3VIS0-F1
#
_cell.length_a   1.000
_cell.length_b   1.000
_cell.length_c   1.000
_cell.angle_alpha   90.00
_cell.angle_beta   90.00
_cell.angle_gamma   90.00
#
_symmetry.space_group_name_H-M   'P 1'
#
loop_
_entity.id
_entity.type
_entity.pdbx_description
1 polymer ?
#
loop_
_entity_poly.entity_id
_entity_poly.type
_entity_poly.pdbx_seq_one_letter_code
_entity_poly.pdbx_strand_id
1 'polypeptide(L)'
;MVSSNVLGCVAIVSIYCLMPQQSLSQETAHPIKVTYAVVMEGKEPFSAEVSCLPDDTCSLAKHDDLGIDLAITVFPGSEAHGELGIYCSPNPCSFQNLRSRIEFFGRRATVDILSGEADSGVTTLLVVRRRPRIGEVLISY
;
A
#
# COMPACT_ATOMS: atom_id res chain seq x y z
N MET A 1 -40.39 -24.43 -75.56
CA MET A 1 -41.41 -23.66 -74.83
C MET A 1 -41.34 -24.06 -73.36
N VAL A 2 -41.13 -23.06 -72.49
CA VAL A 2 -41.41 -22.98 -71.04
C VAL A 2 -41.19 -24.23 -70.18
N SER A 3 -40.25 -24.14 -69.23
CA SER A 3 -40.59 -24.26 -67.80
C SER A 3 -39.53 -23.58 -66.93
N SER A 4 -40.00 -22.66 -66.09
CA SER A 4 -39.26 -21.95 -65.06
C SER A 4 -38.69 -22.91 -64.03
N ASN A 5 -37.51 -22.60 -63.48
CA ASN A 5 -37.20 -22.93 -62.10
C ASN A 5 -36.78 -21.68 -61.35
N VAL A 6 -37.51 -21.48 -60.26
CA VAL A 6 -37.54 -20.34 -59.36
C VAL A 6 -36.71 -20.69 -58.12
N LEU A 7 -36.19 -19.66 -57.46
CA LEU A 7 -35.68 -19.64 -56.08
C LEU A 7 -34.34 -20.37 -55.84
N GLY A 8 -33.39 -19.83 -55.11
CA GLY A 8 -33.37 -18.65 -54.26
C GLY A 8 -31.99 -18.54 -53.61
N CYS A 9 -31.57 -17.31 -53.35
CA CYS A 9 -30.29 -16.96 -52.75
C CYS A 9 -30.13 -17.64 -51.39
N VAL A 10 -29.04 -18.40 -51.19
CA VAL A 10 -28.58 -18.79 -49.85
C VAL A 10 -27.54 -17.77 -49.42
N ALA A 11 -27.99 -16.72 -48.73
CA ALA A 11 -27.10 -15.82 -48.00
C ALA A 11 -26.63 -16.53 -46.73
N ILE A 12 -25.35 -16.90 -46.69
CA ILE A 12 -24.71 -17.44 -45.49
C ILE A 12 -24.48 -16.25 -44.53
N VAL A 13 -25.36 -16.11 -43.55
CA VAL A 13 -25.20 -15.14 -42.46
C VAL A 13 -24.13 -15.68 -41.52
N SER A 14 -22.92 -15.16 -41.63
CA SER A 14 -21.83 -15.41 -40.68
C SER A 14 -22.20 -14.81 -39.32
N ILE A 15 -22.69 -15.64 -38.41
CA ILE A 15 -22.88 -15.30 -36.99
C ILE A 15 -21.48 -15.26 -36.34
N TYR A 16 -20.76 -14.16 -36.55
CA TYR A 16 -19.73 -13.71 -35.64
C TYR A 16 -20.38 -12.78 -34.65
N CYS A 17 -20.57 -13.25 -33.42
CA CYS A 17 -20.46 -12.49 -32.17
C CYS A 17 -21.13 -13.27 -31.05
N LEU A 18 -20.33 -13.61 -30.03
CA LEU A 18 -20.55 -13.24 -28.63
C LEU A 18 -19.59 -14.11 -27.80
N MET A 19 -18.32 -13.69 -27.78
CA MET A 19 -17.47 -14.01 -26.64
C MET A 19 -18.17 -13.39 -25.42
N PRO A 20 -18.53 -14.16 -24.38
CA PRO A 20 -19.00 -13.57 -23.16
C PRO A 20 -17.85 -12.74 -22.61
N GLN A 21 -17.96 -11.41 -22.69
CA GLN A 21 -17.16 -10.54 -21.85
C GLN A 21 -17.58 -10.89 -20.42
N GLN A 22 -16.83 -11.78 -19.77
CA GLN A 22 -16.88 -11.90 -18.33
C GLN A 22 -16.50 -10.52 -17.79
N SER A 23 -17.51 -9.74 -17.41
CA SER A 23 -17.29 -8.58 -16.56
C SER A 23 -16.65 -9.15 -15.30
N LEU A 24 -15.34 -8.96 -15.16
CA LEU A 24 -14.66 -9.06 -13.88
C LEU A 24 -15.46 -8.17 -12.95
N SER A 25 -16.25 -8.79 -12.07
CA SER A 25 -16.89 -8.11 -10.96
C SER A 25 -15.74 -7.47 -10.20
N GLN A 26 -15.54 -6.17 -10.40
CA GLN A 26 -14.64 -5.38 -9.56
C GLN A 26 -15.32 -5.33 -8.20
N GLU A 27 -15.03 -6.34 -7.38
CA GLU A 27 -15.44 -6.37 -5.99
C GLU A 27 -14.95 -5.08 -5.39
N THR A 28 -15.91 -4.22 -5.02
CA THR A 28 -15.59 -2.87 -4.59
C THR A 28 -14.87 -3.00 -3.25
N ALA A 29 -13.56 -2.75 -3.26
CA ALA A 29 -12.74 -2.85 -2.07
C ALA A 29 -13.29 -1.88 -1.01
N HIS A 30 -13.68 -2.42 0.14
CA HIS A 30 -14.27 -1.62 1.21
C HIS A 30 -13.15 -0.88 1.95
N PRO A 31 -13.28 0.43 2.19
CA PRO A 31 -12.28 1.19 2.94
C PRO A 31 -12.05 0.60 4.34
N ILE A 32 -10.79 0.50 4.73
CA ILE A 32 -10.32 0.06 6.05
C ILE A 32 -9.99 1.31 6.87
N LYS A 33 -10.52 1.38 8.09
CA LYS A 33 -10.20 2.45 9.03
C LYS A 33 -8.87 2.16 9.72
N VAL A 34 -7.88 3.00 9.50
CA VAL A 34 -6.58 2.94 10.15
C VAL A 34 -6.51 4.04 11.19
N THR A 35 -6.43 3.64 12.46
CA THR A 35 -6.08 4.54 13.56
C THR A 35 -4.58 4.47 13.79
N TYR A 36 -3.93 5.62 13.93
CA TYR A 36 -2.50 5.67 14.23
C TYR A 36 -2.18 6.75 15.27
N ALA A 37 -1.05 6.55 15.96
CA ALA A 37 -0.46 7.54 16.84
C ALA A 37 1.05 7.60 16.59
N VAL A 38 1.62 8.80 16.68
CA VAL A 38 3.04 9.05 16.44
C VAL A 38 3.60 9.81 17.63
N VAL A 39 4.74 9.32 18.13
CA VAL A 39 5.51 9.95 19.19
C VAL A 39 6.90 10.24 18.63
N MET A 40 7.32 11.49 18.70
CA MET A 40 8.68 11.91 18.33
C MET A 40 9.36 12.55 19.54
N GLU A 41 10.66 12.32 19.71
CA GLU A 41 11.41 12.85 20.84
C GLU A 41 11.37 14.38 20.88
N GLY A 42 11.00 14.94 22.04
CA GLY A 42 10.91 16.40 22.23
C GLY A 42 9.76 17.08 21.50
N LYS A 43 8.77 16.33 21.02
CA LYS A 43 7.58 16.84 20.33
C LYS A 43 6.31 16.34 21.00
N GLU A 44 5.22 17.09 20.84
CA GLU A 44 3.90 16.67 21.31
C GLU A 44 3.43 15.45 20.51
N PRO A 45 2.97 14.36 21.16
CA PRO A 45 2.37 13.22 20.47
C PRO A 45 1.10 13.61 19.70
N PHE A 46 0.82 12.92 18.60
CA PHE A 46 -0.43 13.12 17.87
C PHE A 46 -1.01 11.79 17.38
N SER A 47 -2.31 11.79 17.10
CA SER A 47 -3.04 10.61 16.62
C SER A 47 -4.18 11.01 15.71
N ALA A 48 -4.50 10.16 14.73
CA ALA A 48 -5.66 10.35 13.87
C ALA A 48 -6.23 9.01 13.38
N GLU A 49 -7.40 9.09 12.75
CA GLU A 49 -8.01 7.99 12.00
C GLU A 49 -8.12 8.40 10.52
N VAL A 50 -7.74 7.51 9.62
CA VAL A 50 -7.89 7.68 8.17
C VAL A 50 -8.59 6.46 7.57
N SER A 51 -9.29 6.65 6.46
CA SER A 51 -9.91 5.54 5.70
C SER A 51 -9.06 5.24 4.47
N CYS A 52 -8.49 4.04 4.43
CA CYS A 52 -7.58 3.60 3.37
C CYS A 52 -8.24 2.53 2.51
N LEU A 53 -8.03 2.58 1.19
CA LEU A 53 -8.43 1.47 0.33
C LEU A 53 -7.43 0.31 0.53
N PRO A 54 -7.90 -0.95 0.59
CA PRO A 54 -7.02 -2.11 0.62
C PRO A 54 -6.08 -2.13 -0.60
N ASP A 55 -4.87 -2.64 -0.42
CA ASP A 55 -3.81 -2.75 -1.44
C ASP A 55 -3.26 -1.43 -2.00
N ASP A 56 -3.86 -0.29 -1.64
CA ASP A 56 -3.41 1.05 -2.02
C ASP A 56 -2.58 1.72 -0.91
N THR A 57 -1.52 2.44 -1.31
CA THR A 57 -0.75 3.27 -0.37
C THR A 57 -1.56 4.49 0.05
N CYS A 58 -1.79 4.58 1.35
CA CYS A 58 -2.56 5.60 2.03
C CYS A 58 -1.65 6.51 2.85
N SER A 59 -1.80 7.84 2.72
CA SER A 59 -1.06 8.78 3.54
C SER A 59 -1.62 8.81 4.96
N LEU A 60 -0.75 8.60 5.97
CA LEU A 60 -1.13 8.71 7.37
C LEU A 60 -0.93 10.14 7.86
N ALA A 61 0.31 10.61 7.81
CA ALA A 61 0.70 11.92 8.33
C ALA A 61 1.66 12.60 7.36
N LYS A 62 1.39 13.88 7.08
CA LYS A 62 2.33 14.81 6.46
C LYS A 62 2.48 15.97 7.43
N HIS A 63 3.54 15.94 8.23
CA HIS A 63 3.80 16.96 9.24
C HIS A 63 5.13 17.64 8.94
N ASP A 64 5.04 18.71 8.16
CA ASP A 64 6.18 19.54 7.77
C ASP A 64 6.95 20.05 9.02
N ASP A 65 6.24 20.34 10.13
CA ASP A 65 6.83 20.78 11.41
C ASP A 65 7.64 19.69 12.14
N LEU A 66 7.35 18.42 11.85
CA LEU A 66 8.05 17.26 12.37
C LEU A 66 9.11 16.74 11.39
N GLY A 67 9.05 17.19 10.13
CA GLY A 67 9.92 16.72 9.07
C GLY A 67 9.72 15.24 8.75
N ILE A 68 8.50 14.71 8.96
CA ILE A 68 8.17 13.31 8.69
C ILE A 68 6.92 13.19 7.80
N ASP A 69 6.99 12.25 6.87
CA ASP A 69 5.88 11.78 6.06
C ASP A 69 5.71 10.27 6.30
N LEU A 70 4.51 9.86 6.72
CA LEU A 70 4.16 8.47 6.98
C LEU A 70 3.09 8.00 6.01
N ALA A 71 3.29 6.81 5.45
CA ALA A 71 2.33 6.17 4.56
C ALA A 71 2.16 4.69 4.94
N ILE A 72 0.99 4.13 4.67
CA ILE A 72 0.67 2.73 4.98
C ILE A 72 0.02 2.08 3.77
N THR A 73 0.33 0.81 3.53
CA THR A 73 -0.45 -0.07 2.67
C THR A 73 -0.99 -1.20 3.54
N VAL A 74 -2.28 -1.49 3.44
CA VAL A 74 -2.94 -2.56 4.20
C VAL A 74 -3.42 -3.63 3.24
N PHE A 75 -3.02 -4.88 3.50
CA PHE A 75 -3.34 -6.01 2.66
C PHE A 75 -4.45 -6.85 3.32
N PRO A 76 -5.62 -7.00 2.67
CA PRO A 76 -6.72 -7.78 3.20
C PRO A 76 -6.43 -9.29 3.06
N GLY A 77 -6.88 -10.09 4.04
CA GLY A 77 -6.68 -11.54 4.00
C GLY A 77 -6.84 -12.21 5.36
N SER A 78 -6.68 -13.53 5.40
CA SER A 78 -6.67 -14.31 6.64
C SER A 78 -5.48 -13.95 7.54
N GLU A 79 -4.37 -13.55 6.94
CA GLU A 79 -3.20 -13.00 7.60
C GLU A 79 -3.17 -11.49 7.34
N ALA A 80 -3.89 -10.74 8.17
CA ALA A 80 -3.82 -9.28 8.12
C ALA A 80 -2.36 -8.84 8.26
N HIS A 81 -1.86 -8.09 7.29
CA HIS A 81 -0.52 -7.52 7.32
C HIS A 81 -0.54 -6.18 6.59
N GLY A 82 0.48 -5.38 6.82
CA GLY A 82 0.65 -4.10 6.15
C GLY A 82 2.10 -3.74 5.99
N GLU A 83 2.35 -2.77 5.14
CA GLU A 83 3.65 -2.12 4.96
C GLU A 83 3.53 -0.69 5.46
N LEU A 84 4.41 -0.29 6.38
CA LEU A 84 4.57 1.10 6.80
C LEU A 84 5.77 1.69 6.05
N GLY A 85 5.60 2.89 5.51
CA GLY A 85 6.63 3.70 4.88
C GLY A 85 6.86 4.99 5.65
N ILE A 86 8.12 5.43 5.72
CA ILE A 86 8.52 6.71 6.28
C ILE A 86 9.46 7.46 5.35
N TYR A 87 9.29 8.77 5.29
CA TYR A 87 10.26 9.70 4.74
C TYR A 87 10.53 10.79 5.77
N CYS A 88 11.81 11.14 5.98
CA CYS A 88 12.20 12.22 6.87
C CYS A 88 13.08 13.24 6.17
N SER A 89 12.87 14.52 6.47
CA SER A 89 13.63 15.65 5.94
C SER A 89 13.78 16.74 7.01
N PRO A 90 14.96 17.38 7.15
CA PRO A 90 16.18 17.21 6.35
C PRO A 90 17.05 16.02 6.78
N ASN A 91 16.81 15.46 7.97
CA ASN A 91 17.62 14.37 8.51
C ASN A 91 16.97 13.04 8.15
N PRO A 92 17.70 12.09 7.53
CA PRO A 92 17.15 10.78 7.19
C PRO A 92 16.76 10.01 8.45
N CYS A 93 15.85 9.05 8.30
CA CYS A 93 15.38 8.17 9.36
C CYS A 93 15.07 6.78 8.78
N SER A 94 14.86 5.80 9.65
CA SER A 94 14.48 4.44 9.24
C SER A 94 13.68 3.75 10.34
N PHE A 95 13.09 2.60 10.02
CA PHE A 95 12.51 1.72 11.02
C PHE A 95 13.55 0.78 11.64
N GLN A 96 13.12 -0.08 12.57
CA GLN A 96 13.98 -1.07 13.24
C GLN A 96 14.72 -2.04 12.30
N ASN A 97 14.28 -2.18 11.05
CA ASN A 97 14.97 -2.94 10.00
C ASN A 97 16.02 -2.11 9.22
N LEU A 98 16.28 -0.88 9.64
CA LEU A 98 17.20 0.09 9.04
C LEU A 98 16.82 0.55 7.63
N ARG A 99 15.55 0.39 7.25
CA ARG A 99 14.98 0.81 5.96
C ARG A 99 13.87 1.84 6.17
N SER A 100 13.53 2.56 5.11
CA SER A 100 12.35 3.44 5.04
C SER A 100 11.00 2.71 4.94
N ARG A 101 11.01 1.37 4.80
CA ARG A 101 9.80 0.54 4.74
C ARG A 101 9.90 -0.67 5.65
N ILE A 102 8.81 -1.04 6.29
CA ILE A 102 8.74 -2.23 7.14
C ILE A 102 7.37 -2.90 7.03
N GLU A 103 7.40 -4.22 6.87
CA GLU A 103 6.20 -5.06 6.97
C GLU A 103 5.89 -5.34 8.43
N PHE A 104 4.60 -5.37 8.77
CA PHE A 104 4.11 -5.79 10.06
C PHE A 104 2.93 -6.74 9.89
N PHE A 105 2.78 -7.66 10.85
CA PHE A 105 1.75 -8.68 10.83
C PHE A 105 0.73 -8.45 11.94
N GLY A 106 -0.51 -8.78 11.66
CA GLY A 106 -1.66 -8.52 12.51
C GLY A 106 -2.28 -7.14 12.28
N ARG A 107 -3.32 -6.88 13.05
CA ARG A 107 -4.13 -5.66 13.00
C ARG A 107 -3.57 -4.49 13.82
N ARG A 108 -2.53 -4.75 14.60
CA ARG A 108 -1.88 -3.77 15.45
C ARG A 108 -0.38 -3.91 15.36
N ALA A 109 0.31 -2.79 15.28
CA ALA A 109 1.76 -2.75 15.26
C ALA A 109 2.28 -1.54 16.03
N THR A 110 3.46 -1.72 16.61
CA THR A 110 4.25 -0.66 17.20
C THR A 110 5.62 -0.74 16.53
N VAL A 111 6.04 0.36 15.93
CA VAL A 111 7.24 0.42 15.09
C VAL A 111 8.12 1.57 15.55
N ASP A 112 9.37 1.26 15.90
CA ASP A 112 10.35 2.29 16.27
C ASP A 112 10.82 3.09 15.07
N ILE A 113 10.96 4.41 15.24
CA ILE A 113 11.64 5.30 14.28
C ILE A 113 13.06 5.56 14.81
N LEU A 114 14.04 5.28 13.97
CA LEU A 114 15.47 5.44 14.25
C LEU A 114 16.06 6.58 13.41
N SER A 115 17.07 7.27 13.96
CA SER A 115 17.79 8.31 13.23
C SER A 115 18.69 7.72 12.13
N GLY A 116 18.63 8.31 10.94
CA GLY A 116 19.35 7.94 9.72
C GLY A 116 18.74 6.75 8.97
N GLU A 117 19.15 6.56 7.72
CA GLU A 117 18.88 5.35 6.91
C GLU A 117 20.17 4.56 6.62
N ALA A 118 20.09 3.24 6.37
CA ALA A 118 21.24 2.45 5.94
C ALA A 118 21.89 3.04 4.68
N ASP A 119 23.22 3.00 4.58
CA ASP A 119 23.92 3.47 3.38
C ASP A 119 23.45 2.65 2.18
N SER A 120 22.92 3.31 1.14
CA SER A 120 22.50 2.66 -0.09
C SER A 120 23.74 2.14 -0.84
N GLY A 121 24.12 0.89 -0.58
CA GLY A 121 25.26 0.22 -1.22
C GLY A 121 25.51 -1.19 -0.68
N VAL A 122 26.34 -1.97 -1.37
CA VAL A 122 26.85 -3.27 -0.86
C VAL A 122 27.92 -2.97 0.19
N THR A 123 27.49 -2.61 1.38
CA THR A 123 28.37 -2.44 2.54
C THR A 123 28.22 -3.65 3.44
N THR A 124 29.30 -4.43 3.58
CA THR A 124 29.37 -5.43 4.64
C THR A 124 29.63 -4.70 5.94
N LEU A 125 28.59 -4.55 6.77
CA LEU A 125 28.74 -3.99 8.11
C LEU A 125 29.69 -4.88 8.91
N LEU A 126 30.94 -4.43 9.09
CA LEU A 126 31.91 -5.11 9.95
C LEU A 126 31.53 -4.99 11.44
N VAL A 127 30.67 -4.02 11.78
CA VAL A 127 30.14 -3.77 13.12
C VAL A 127 28.67 -3.33 13.02
N VAL A 128 27.82 -3.86 13.89
CA VAL A 128 26.42 -3.43 14.01
C VAL A 128 26.38 -2.03 14.61
N ARG A 129 26.06 -1.01 13.80
CA ARG A 129 25.85 0.36 14.29
C ARG A 129 24.44 0.48 14.88
N ARG A 130 24.34 0.59 16.21
CA ARG A 130 23.08 0.95 16.86
C ARG A 130 22.72 2.38 16.53
N ARG A 131 21.52 2.61 16.02
CA ARG A 131 20.98 3.93 15.72
C ARG A 131 20.06 4.38 16.85
N PRO A 132 20.10 5.66 17.26
CA PRO A 132 19.25 6.13 18.34
C PRO A 132 17.79 6.11 17.87
N ARG A 133 16.89 5.65 18.76
CA ARG A 133 15.44 5.78 18.58
C ARG A 133 15.06 7.24 18.78
N ILE A 134 14.36 7.81 17.81
CA ILE A 134 13.90 9.21 17.79
C ILE A 134 12.38 9.32 17.81
N GLY A 135 11.67 8.19 17.73
CA GLY A 135 10.22 8.16 17.77
C GLY A 135 9.66 6.75 17.67
N GLU A 136 8.35 6.66 17.55
CA GLU A 136 7.59 5.42 17.42
C GLU A 136 6.22 5.71 16.79
N VAL A 137 5.74 4.75 15.99
CA VAL A 137 4.42 4.76 15.38
C VAL A 137 3.62 3.58 15.91
N LEU A 138 2.41 3.86 16.39
CA LEU A 138 1.42 2.86 16.77
C LEU A 138 0.32 2.84 15.71
N ILE A 139 -0.10 1.65 15.31
CA ILE A 139 -1.08 1.43 14.24
C ILE A 139 -2.14 0.44 14.72
N SER A 140 -3.40 0.68 14.37
CA SER A 140 -4.51 -0.26 14.56
C SER A 140 -5.52 -0.16 13.41
N TYR A 141 -5.97 -1.30 12.86
CA TYR A 141 -7.05 -1.37 11.86
C TYR A 141 -7.81 -2.71 11.87
#